data_AF-A0A352IPM5-F1
#
_entry.id   AF-A0A352IPM5-F1
#
_cell.length_a   1.000
_cell.length_b   1.000
_cell.length_c   1.000
_cell.angle_alpha   90.00
_cell.angle_beta   90.00
_cell.angle_gamma   90.00
#
_symmetry.space_group_name_H-M   'P 1'
#
loop_
_entity.id
_entity.type
_entity.pdbx_description
1 polymer ?
#
loop_
_entity_poly.entity_id
_entity_poly.type
_entity_poly.pdbx_seq_one_letter_code
_entity_poly.pdbx_strand_id
1 'polypeptide(L)'
;MTDSRVLQKQTLLEQLADVLQDQAPDNDDSLELREIVARMVEESRSWDDDLHGELVRSFGDSIGGRYAQVFSGGFPSAYRARFSVSEALADIEQIQSIAVSTDVPMRFYQPRDPAETGFHFKLYSQGQPVVLSDVIPILENLGMRVLGEHPYRVRRRDGENFGVSDFTVELHDRCRDADLDTVRPLIQSAFREIWNGFAENDDFNQLIMLCGLDWREVALIRAYARYIKQIRFGFSQPFIAETLARHPDITSRLVAFFFSRFEPNIKGRKGKAERLDAELRDALEAVASLDDDRILRRFFV
;
A
#
# COMPACT_ATOMS: atom_id res chain seq x y z
N MET A 1 51.52 -8.34 8.11
CA MET A 1 50.81 -9.43 8.80
C MET A 1 50.53 -8.97 10.22
N THR A 2 49.37 -8.36 10.46
CA THR A 2 48.70 -8.38 11.77
C THR A 2 47.22 -8.12 11.52
N ASP A 3 46.39 -9.01 12.06
CA ASP A 3 44.95 -9.14 11.87
C ASP A 3 44.17 -7.84 12.15
N SER A 4 43.40 -7.40 11.17
CA SER A 4 42.25 -6.53 11.39
C SER A 4 41.03 -7.41 11.59
N ARG A 5 40.82 -7.90 12.82
CA ARG A 5 39.57 -8.58 13.20
C ARG A 5 38.43 -7.58 13.03
N VAL A 6 37.63 -7.79 11.98
CA VAL A 6 36.32 -7.20 11.82
C VAL A 6 35.50 -7.61 13.03
N LEU A 7 35.22 -6.66 13.94
CA LEU A 7 34.25 -6.88 15.02
C LEU A 7 32.88 -7.08 14.37
N GLN A 8 32.46 -8.33 14.21
CA GLN A 8 31.04 -8.66 14.06
C GLN A 8 30.34 -8.13 15.31
N LYS A 9 29.55 -7.06 15.16
CA LYS A 9 28.67 -6.61 16.22
C LYS A 9 27.59 -7.67 16.39
N GLN A 10 27.72 -8.51 17.42
CA GLN A 10 26.70 -9.46 17.85
C GLN A 10 25.36 -8.74 18.06
N THR A 11 24.28 -9.40 17.68
CA THR A 11 22.91 -8.92 17.93
C THR A 11 22.63 -8.90 19.44
N LEU A 12 21.67 -8.08 19.88
CA LEU A 12 21.26 -8.04 21.30
C LEU A 12 20.81 -9.41 21.83
N LEU A 13 20.23 -10.25 20.95
CA LEU A 13 19.86 -11.63 21.27
C LEU A 13 21.08 -12.54 21.48
N GLU A 14 22.11 -12.42 20.64
CA GLU A 14 23.37 -13.15 20.80
C GLU A 14 24.14 -12.69 22.04
N GLN A 15 24.15 -11.39 22.33
CA GLN A 15 24.74 -10.85 23.56
C GLN A 15 24.01 -11.33 24.81
N LEU A 16 22.66 -11.36 24.76
CA LEU A 16 21.84 -11.88 25.85
C LEU A 16 22.08 -13.39 26.04
N ALA A 17 22.21 -14.15 24.95
CA ALA A 17 22.51 -15.58 24.99
C ALA A 17 23.89 -15.86 25.60
N ASP A 18 24.94 -15.13 25.20
CA ASP A 18 26.29 -15.27 25.75
C ASP A 18 26.32 -14.92 27.26
N VAL A 19 25.68 -13.82 27.65
CA VAL A 19 25.57 -13.42 29.07
C VAL A 19 24.83 -14.46 29.89
N LEU A 20 23.77 -15.05 29.34
CA LEU A 20 23.02 -16.09 30.02
C LEU A 20 23.80 -17.42 30.09
N GLN A 21 24.69 -17.72 29.14
CA GLN A 21 25.54 -18.92 29.18
C GLN A 21 26.64 -18.82 30.27
N ASP A 22 27.19 -17.63 30.51
CA ASP A 22 28.28 -17.40 31.47
C ASP A 22 27.84 -17.34 32.95
N GLN A 23 26.54 -17.26 33.24
CA GLN A 23 26.02 -17.26 34.60
C GLN A 23 25.81 -18.71 35.08
N ALA A 24 26.00 -19.02 36.37
CA ALA A 24 25.54 -20.29 36.94
C ALA A 24 24.01 -20.27 37.09
N PRO A 25 23.27 -21.36 36.79
CA PRO A 25 21.82 -21.38 36.95
C PRO A 25 21.47 -21.39 38.43
N ASP A 26 21.08 -20.23 38.96
CA ASP A 26 20.72 -20.05 40.38
C ASP A 26 19.24 -20.37 40.66
N ASN A 27 18.37 -20.51 39.63
CA ASN A 27 16.95 -20.86 39.79
C ASN A 27 16.30 -21.46 38.50
N ASP A 28 15.15 -22.12 38.64
CA ASP A 28 14.33 -22.72 37.58
C ASP A 28 13.93 -21.71 36.48
N ASP A 29 13.51 -20.50 36.88
CA ASP A 29 13.19 -19.39 35.96
C ASP A 29 14.37 -18.99 35.06
N SER A 30 15.62 -19.16 35.53
CA SER A 30 16.83 -18.85 34.75
C SER A 30 17.16 -19.93 33.72
N LEU A 31 16.69 -21.16 33.96
CA LEU A 31 16.80 -22.28 33.03
C LEU A 31 15.76 -22.12 31.91
N GLU A 32 14.50 -21.84 32.25
CA GLU A 32 13.44 -21.57 31.27
C GLU A 32 13.79 -20.39 30.35
N LEU A 33 14.32 -19.29 30.91
CA LEU A 33 14.72 -18.14 30.13
C LEU A 33 15.88 -18.47 29.15
N ARG A 34 16.85 -19.30 29.58
CA ARG A 34 17.93 -19.77 28.69
C ARG A 34 17.41 -20.63 27.56
N GLU A 35 16.49 -21.54 27.84
CA GLU A 35 15.88 -22.40 26.82
C GLU A 35 15.08 -21.58 25.80
N ILE A 36 14.31 -20.59 26.26
CA ILE A 36 13.59 -19.67 25.38
C ILE A 36 14.56 -18.88 24.49
N VAL A 37 15.62 -18.30 25.06
CA VAL A 37 16.62 -17.52 24.31
C VAL A 37 17.39 -18.40 23.34
N ALA A 38 17.81 -19.60 23.74
CA ALA A 38 18.49 -20.56 22.86
C ALA A 38 17.60 -20.97 21.68
N ARG A 39 16.32 -21.28 21.94
CA ARG A 39 15.34 -21.58 20.89
C ARG A 39 15.15 -20.40 19.95
N MET A 40 15.04 -19.18 20.46
CA MET A 40 14.94 -17.97 19.63
C MET A 40 16.17 -17.74 18.75
N VAL A 41 17.38 -18.04 19.26
CA VAL A 41 18.62 -17.93 18.47
C VAL A 41 18.67 -18.99 17.37
N GLU A 42 18.28 -20.23 17.66
CA GLU A 42 18.26 -21.31 16.67
C GLU A 42 17.21 -21.06 15.57
N GLU A 43 15.99 -20.68 15.94
CA GLU A 43 14.94 -20.28 14.99
C GLU A 43 15.39 -19.09 14.11
N SER A 44 16.09 -18.13 14.71
CA SER A 44 16.67 -17.00 13.99
C SER A 44 17.72 -17.43 12.96
N ARG A 45 18.58 -18.41 13.29
CA ARG A 45 19.60 -18.94 12.36
C ARG A 45 18.95 -19.73 11.23
N SER A 46 18.00 -20.60 11.56
CA SER A 46 17.22 -21.34 10.57
C SER A 46 16.56 -20.40 9.56
N TRP A 47 15.99 -19.29 10.02
CA TRP A 47 15.36 -18.31 9.14
C TRP A 47 16.33 -17.63 8.16
N ASP A 48 17.52 -17.24 8.64
CA ASP A 48 18.54 -16.60 7.79
C ASP A 48 19.13 -17.60 6.77
N ASP A 49 19.29 -18.87 7.16
CA ASP A 49 19.74 -19.95 6.27
C ASP A 49 18.68 -20.27 5.20
N ASP A 50 17.40 -20.34 5.59
CA ASP A 50 16.28 -20.52 4.66
C ASP A 50 16.18 -19.34 3.67
N LEU A 51 16.35 -18.11 4.14
CA LEU A 51 16.38 -16.91 3.30
C LEU A 51 17.54 -16.96 2.30
N HIS A 52 18.72 -17.39 2.72
CA HIS A 52 19.85 -17.59 1.82
C HIS A 52 19.50 -18.58 0.72
N GLY A 53 18.96 -19.75 1.08
CA GLY A 53 18.56 -20.79 0.14
C GLY A 53 17.54 -20.30 -0.90
N GLU A 54 16.51 -19.58 -0.47
CA GLU A 54 15.47 -19.09 -1.39
C GLU A 54 15.94 -17.93 -2.28
N LEU A 55 16.82 -17.06 -1.79
CA LEU A 55 17.44 -16.00 -2.61
C LEU A 55 18.28 -16.61 -3.74
N VAL A 56 19.10 -17.61 -3.43
CA VAL A 56 19.91 -18.34 -4.42
C VAL A 56 19.02 -19.08 -5.40
N ARG A 57 17.94 -19.73 -4.94
CA ARG A 57 17.00 -20.43 -5.82
C ARG A 57 16.28 -19.49 -6.79
N SER A 58 15.86 -18.31 -6.30
CA SER A 58 15.02 -17.38 -7.06
C SER A 58 15.83 -16.49 -8.02
N PHE A 59 17.05 -16.10 -7.65
CA PHE A 59 17.90 -15.18 -8.43
C PHE A 59 19.19 -15.81 -8.97
N GLY A 60 19.42 -17.09 -8.72
CA GLY A 60 20.64 -17.82 -9.06
C GLY A 60 21.81 -17.57 -8.11
N ASP A 61 22.88 -18.36 -8.24
CA ASP A 61 24.03 -18.35 -7.32
C ASP A 61 24.73 -16.98 -7.21
N SER A 62 24.82 -16.24 -8.31
CA SER A 62 25.54 -14.97 -8.35
C SER A 62 24.75 -13.83 -7.70
N ILE A 63 23.60 -13.47 -8.26
CA ILE A 63 22.76 -12.37 -7.77
C ILE A 63 22.13 -12.75 -6.43
N GLY A 64 21.57 -13.95 -6.32
CA GLY A 64 20.96 -14.47 -5.10
C GLY A 64 21.97 -14.60 -3.96
N GLY A 65 23.17 -15.13 -4.23
CA GLY A 65 24.24 -15.20 -3.23
C GLY A 65 24.67 -13.82 -2.73
N ARG A 66 24.75 -12.82 -3.62
CA ARG A 66 25.04 -11.43 -3.22
C ARG A 66 23.93 -10.85 -2.35
N TYR A 67 22.66 -11.02 -2.73
CA TYR A 67 21.54 -10.54 -1.90
C TYR A 67 21.53 -11.21 -0.54
N ALA A 68 21.75 -12.52 -0.48
CA ALA A 68 21.80 -13.25 0.77
C ALA A 68 22.94 -12.74 1.68
N GLN A 69 24.12 -12.48 1.11
CA GLN A 69 25.23 -11.89 1.86
C GLN A 69 24.90 -10.50 2.41
N VAL A 70 24.26 -9.66 1.60
CA VAL A 70 24.01 -8.26 1.93
C VAL A 70 22.85 -8.09 2.92
N PHE A 71 21.83 -8.95 2.85
CA PHE A 71 20.67 -8.93 3.75
C PHE A 71 20.77 -9.87 4.96
N SER A 72 21.81 -10.73 5.03
CA SER A 72 22.03 -11.65 6.16
C SER A 72 22.08 -10.92 7.50
N GLY A 73 21.19 -11.31 8.43
CA GLY A 73 21.02 -10.68 9.74
C GLY A 73 20.44 -9.26 9.69
N GLY A 74 19.95 -8.84 8.52
CA GLY A 74 19.43 -7.50 8.27
C GLY A 74 18.00 -7.29 8.73
N PHE A 75 17.21 -8.36 8.82
CA PHE A 75 15.81 -8.33 9.24
C PHE A 75 15.69 -8.43 10.77
N PRO A 76 14.94 -7.52 11.43
CA PRO A 76 14.72 -7.58 12.87
C PRO A 76 14.01 -8.86 13.33
N SER A 77 14.24 -9.30 14.57
CA SER A 77 13.54 -10.45 15.16
C SER A 77 12.02 -10.32 15.10
N ALA A 78 11.48 -9.13 15.39
CA ALA A 78 10.04 -8.86 15.31
C ALA A 78 9.47 -9.01 13.89
N TYR A 79 10.28 -8.76 12.85
CA TYR A 79 9.88 -9.01 11.46
C TYR A 79 9.85 -10.52 11.19
N ARG A 80 10.93 -11.22 11.55
CA ARG A 80 11.08 -12.67 11.30
C ARG A 80 10.04 -13.51 12.03
N ALA A 81 9.55 -13.04 13.18
CA ALA A 81 8.45 -13.66 13.92
C ALA A 81 7.08 -13.54 13.22
N ARG A 82 6.90 -12.53 12.36
CA ARG A 82 5.62 -12.26 11.67
C ARG A 82 5.60 -12.73 10.22
N PHE A 83 6.75 -12.70 9.53
CA PHE A 83 6.81 -12.92 8.09
C PHE A 83 7.62 -14.16 7.71
N SER A 84 7.08 -14.89 6.72
CA SER A 84 7.80 -16.00 6.10
C SER A 84 8.99 -15.51 5.27
N VAL A 85 9.94 -16.40 5.01
CA VAL A 85 11.06 -16.14 4.09
C VAL A 85 10.59 -15.74 2.69
N SER A 86 9.49 -16.32 2.21
CA SER A 86 8.89 -15.95 0.92
C SER A 86 8.39 -14.51 0.90
N GLU A 87 7.89 -13.99 2.02
CA GLU A 87 7.50 -12.57 2.13
C GLU A 87 8.74 -11.67 2.21
N ALA A 88 9.79 -12.09 2.93
CA ALA A 88 11.05 -11.36 2.99
C ALA A 88 11.73 -11.23 1.61
N LEU A 89 11.69 -12.28 0.79
CA LEU A 89 12.15 -12.26 -0.59
C LEU A 89 11.42 -11.19 -1.41
N ALA A 90 10.09 -11.19 -1.26
CA ALA A 90 9.17 -10.24 -1.88
C ALA A 90 9.43 -8.79 -1.45
N ASP A 91 9.78 -8.58 -0.18
CA ASP A 91 10.16 -7.28 0.38
C ASP A 91 11.55 -6.83 -0.11
N ILE A 92 12.52 -7.75 -0.25
CA ILE A 92 13.84 -7.47 -0.82
C ILE A 92 13.71 -6.94 -2.24
N GLU A 93 12.86 -7.53 -3.08
CA GLU A 93 12.61 -7.04 -4.44
C GLU A 93 12.16 -5.57 -4.47
N GLN A 94 11.23 -5.21 -3.58
CA GLN A 94 10.74 -3.83 -3.47
C GLN A 94 11.81 -2.87 -2.92
N ILE A 95 12.59 -3.33 -1.94
CA ILE A 95 13.72 -2.56 -1.40
C ILE A 95 14.75 -2.29 -2.52
N GLN A 96 15.05 -3.29 -3.34
CA GLN A 96 15.99 -3.14 -4.46
C GLN A 96 15.44 -2.19 -5.53
N SER A 97 14.12 -2.15 -5.76
CA SER A 97 13.54 -1.24 -6.74
C SER A 97 13.68 0.25 -6.37
N ILE A 98 13.86 0.58 -5.08
CA ILE A 98 14.11 1.97 -4.63
C ILE A 98 15.34 2.57 -5.31
N ALA A 99 16.41 1.79 -5.45
CA ALA A 99 17.66 2.29 -6.02
C ALA A 99 17.60 2.47 -7.55
N VAL A 100 16.63 1.82 -8.20
CA VAL A 100 16.53 1.72 -9.67
C VAL A 100 15.43 2.63 -10.21
N SER A 101 14.47 3.02 -9.38
CA SER A 101 13.27 3.74 -9.78
C SER A 101 13.02 4.94 -8.87
N THR A 102 12.52 6.04 -9.46
CA THR A 102 11.94 7.17 -8.70
C THR A 102 10.51 6.89 -8.26
N ASP A 103 10.06 5.65 -8.43
CA ASP A 103 8.75 5.17 -8.03
C ASP A 103 8.67 4.99 -6.50
N VAL A 104 7.44 4.95 -5.99
CA VAL A 104 7.13 4.68 -4.59
C VAL A 104 6.86 3.18 -4.48
N PRO A 105 7.83 2.35 -4.05
CA PRO A 105 7.61 0.92 -3.99
C PRO A 105 6.58 0.63 -2.90
N MET A 106 5.57 -0.14 -3.26
CA MET A 106 4.46 -0.47 -2.38
C MET A 106 3.83 -1.79 -2.77
N ARG A 107 3.22 -2.50 -1.82
CA ARG A 107 2.56 -3.77 -2.08
C ARG A 107 1.27 -3.89 -1.29
N PHE A 108 0.23 -4.39 -1.96
CA PHE A 108 -0.97 -4.91 -1.32
C PHE A 108 -0.91 -6.43 -1.30
N TYR A 109 -1.23 -7.03 -0.16
CA TYR A 109 -1.34 -8.49 -0.02
C TYR A 109 -2.41 -8.84 1.01
N GLN A 110 -2.93 -10.06 0.93
CA GLN A 110 -3.79 -10.62 1.97
C GLN A 110 -2.94 -11.48 2.90
N PRO A 111 -3.15 -11.40 4.23
CA PRO A 111 -2.56 -12.34 5.16
C PRO A 111 -2.87 -13.78 4.77
N ARG A 112 -1.93 -14.69 5.05
CA ARG A 112 -2.16 -16.12 4.87
C ARG A 112 -3.04 -16.70 5.98
N ASP A 113 -3.13 -16.04 7.12
CA ASP A 113 -3.97 -16.46 8.23
C ASP A 113 -5.44 -16.09 7.94
N PRO A 114 -6.35 -17.07 7.81
CA PRO A 114 -7.78 -16.81 7.60
C PRO A 114 -8.44 -16.05 8.76
N ALA A 115 -7.81 -16.01 9.94
CA ALA A 115 -8.30 -15.26 11.09
C ALA A 115 -7.97 -13.76 11.03
N GLU A 116 -6.97 -13.35 10.24
CA GLU A 116 -6.67 -11.94 9.99
C GLU A 116 -7.62 -11.40 8.91
N THR A 117 -8.63 -10.64 9.33
CA THR A 117 -9.53 -9.94 8.41
C THR A 117 -8.90 -8.63 7.95
N GLY A 118 -8.93 -8.38 6.63
CA GLY A 118 -8.46 -7.13 6.04
C GLY A 118 -7.38 -7.34 4.99
N PHE A 119 -6.80 -6.24 4.54
CA PHE A 119 -5.71 -6.18 3.58
C PHE A 119 -4.48 -5.62 4.26
N HIS A 120 -3.32 -6.03 3.79
CA HIS A 120 -2.07 -5.42 4.21
C HIS A 120 -1.51 -4.56 3.09
N PHE A 121 -1.05 -3.38 3.46
CA PHE A 121 -0.37 -2.45 2.60
C PHE A 121 1.05 -2.25 3.14
N LYS A 122 2.07 -2.58 2.36
CA LYS A 122 3.47 -2.28 2.69
C LYS A 122 3.95 -1.11 1.88
N LEU A 123 4.61 -0.17 2.54
CA LEU A 123 5.33 0.95 1.93
C LEU A 123 6.82 0.85 2.26
N TYR A 124 7.67 1.04 1.25
CA TYR A 124 9.12 0.90 1.38
C TYR A 124 9.80 2.24 1.17
N SER A 125 10.77 2.55 2.02
CA SER A 125 11.48 3.82 2.01
C SER A 125 12.97 3.64 2.25
N GLN A 126 13.79 4.54 1.69
CA GLN A 126 15.20 4.58 2.01
C GLN A 126 15.42 5.15 3.42
N GLY A 127 16.30 4.52 4.19
CA GLY A 127 16.69 4.95 5.53
C GLY A 127 15.74 4.50 6.62
N GLN A 128 14.65 5.25 6.83
CA GLN A 128 13.72 5.06 7.94
C GLN A 128 12.31 4.73 7.45
N PRO A 129 11.51 3.98 8.23
CA PRO A 129 10.07 3.82 7.97
C PRO A 129 9.39 5.17 7.76
N VAL A 130 8.35 5.17 6.94
CA VAL A 130 7.54 6.35 6.65
C VAL A 130 6.84 6.85 7.91
N VAL A 131 6.51 8.14 7.93
CA VAL A 131 5.76 8.72 9.06
C VAL A 131 4.28 8.38 8.90
N LEU A 132 3.68 7.78 9.93
CA LEU A 132 2.29 7.34 9.94
C LEU A 132 1.30 8.45 9.52
N SER A 133 1.51 9.68 10.01
CA SER A 133 0.65 10.84 9.72
C SER A 133 0.62 11.23 8.25
N ASP A 134 1.64 10.85 7.47
CA ASP A 134 1.73 11.20 6.05
C ASP A 134 0.97 10.20 5.18
N VAL A 135 0.88 8.94 5.63
CA VAL A 135 0.26 7.83 4.89
C VAL A 135 -1.23 7.72 5.14
N ILE A 136 -1.66 7.84 6.41
CA ILE A 136 -3.07 7.66 6.81
C ILE A 136 -4.03 8.48 5.95
N PRO A 137 -3.83 9.81 5.76
CA PRO A 137 -4.80 10.62 5.03
C PRO A 137 -4.98 10.17 3.58
N ILE A 138 -3.93 9.61 2.95
CA ILE A 138 -4.00 9.12 1.57
C ILE A 138 -4.82 7.83 1.52
N LEU A 139 -4.57 6.90 2.44
CA LEU A 139 -5.32 5.64 2.52
C LEU A 139 -6.80 5.89 2.82
N GLU A 140 -7.11 6.80 3.75
CA GLU A 140 -8.47 7.19 4.10
C GLU A 140 -9.23 7.79 2.92
N ASN A 141 -8.62 8.74 2.22
CA ASN A 141 -9.22 9.34 1.02
C ASN A 141 -9.36 8.34 -0.14
N LEU A 142 -8.57 7.26 -0.18
CA LEU A 142 -8.73 6.17 -1.15
C LEU A 142 -9.81 5.15 -0.75
N GLY A 143 -10.51 5.36 0.37
CA GLY A 143 -11.62 4.50 0.82
C GLY A 143 -11.22 3.36 1.77
N MET A 144 -10.05 3.48 2.42
CA MET A 144 -9.55 2.48 3.37
C MET A 144 -9.50 3.03 4.80
N ARG A 145 -9.72 2.17 5.78
CA ARG A 145 -9.55 2.45 7.20
C ARG A 145 -8.30 1.76 7.71
N VAL A 146 -7.37 2.51 8.30
CA VAL A 146 -6.14 1.95 8.87
C VAL A 146 -6.43 1.42 10.27
N LEU A 147 -6.18 0.13 10.50
CA LEU A 147 -6.36 -0.52 11.81
C LEU A 147 -5.10 -0.44 12.67
N GLY A 148 -3.92 -0.45 12.03
CA GLY A 148 -2.64 -0.39 12.71
C GLY A 148 -1.47 -0.37 11.75
N GLU A 149 -0.28 -0.09 12.28
CA GLU A 149 1.00 -0.08 11.56
C GLU A 149 2.04 -0.86 12.36
N HIS A 150 2.86 -1.65 11.65
CA HIS A 150 4.09 -2.25 12.16
C HIS A 150 5.28 -1.75 11.33
N PRO A 151 6.08 -0.81 11.85
CA PRO A 151 7.27 -0.33 11.16
C PRO A 151 8.48 -1.23 11.45
N TYR A 152 9.22 -1.58 10.40
CA TYR A 152 10.46 -2.36 10.47
C TYR A 152 11.61 -1.63 9.81
N ARG A 153 12.81 -1.80 10.35
CA ARG A 153 14.04 -1.28 9.76
C ARG A 153 14.91 -2.43 9.30
N VAL A 154 15.01 -2.62 7.98
CA VAL A 154 15.88 -3.62 7.36
C VAL A 154 17.26 -3.00 7.13
N ARG A 155 18.31 -3.67 7.61
CA ARG A 155 19.69 -3.19 7.51
C ARG A 155 20.49 -4.04 6.55
N ARG A 156 21.11 -3.43 5.55
CA ARG A 156 22.08 -4.11 4.69
C ARG A 156 23.47 -4.02 5.29
N ARG A 157 24.30 -5.04 5.04
CA ARG A 157 25.70 -5.08 5.52
C ARG A 157 26.62 -4.03 4.91
N ASP A 158 26.24 -3.44 3.78
CA ASP A 158 26.93 -2.29 3.17
C ASP A 158 26.63 -0.95 3.88
N GLY A 159 25.78 -0.96 4.91
CA GLY A 159 25.46 0.20 5.74
C GLY A 159 24.17 0.92 5.33
N GLU A 160 23.54 0.53 4.21
CA GLU A 160 22.24 1.07 3.84
C GLU A 160 21.14 0.54 4.77
N ASN A 161 20.14 1.39 5.03
CA ASN A 161 18.97 1.03 5.82
C ASN A 161 17.72 1.29 4.99
N PHE A 162 16.68 0.50 5.24
CA PHE A 162 15.39 0.64 4.58
C PHE A 162 14.27 0.55 5.62
N GLY A 163 13.28 1.42 5.45
CA GLY A 163 12.01 1.33 6.15
C GLY A 163 11.07 0.40 5.42
N VAL A 164 10.39 -0.46 6.18
CA VAL A 164 9.24 -1.25 5.73
C VAL A 164 8.11 -0.95 6.70
N SER A 165 7.11 -0.19 6.26
CA SER A 165 5.90 0.07 7.05
C SER A 165 4.78 -0.84 6.56
N ASP A 166 4.36 -1.78 7.41
CA ASP A 166 3.26 -2.71 7.15
C ASP A 166 1.98 -2.21 7.83
N PHE A 167 0.99 -1.83 7.04
CA PHE A 167 -0.30 -1.31 7.49
C PHE A 167 -1.36 -2.39 7.36
N THR A 168 -2.09 -2.65 8.45
CA THR A 168 -3.33 -3.43 8.38
C THR A 168 -4.46 -2.47 8.05
N VAL A 169 -5.17 -2.73 6.96
CA VAL A 169 -6.26 -1.88 6.46
C VAL A 169 -7.53 -2.66 6.20
N GLU A 170 -8.66 -2.01 6.40
CA GLU A 170 -9.98 -2.50 5.98
C GLU A 170 -10.57 -1.56 4.94
N LEU A 171 -11.48 -2.07 4.13
CA LEU A 171 -12.27 -1.20 3.27
C LEU A 171 -13.33 -0.47 4.09
N HIS A 172 -13.61 0.78 3.74
CA HIS A 172 -14.81 1.44 4.24
C HIS A 172 -16.06 0.65 3.83
N ASP A 173 -17.12 0.69 4.65
CA ASP A 173 -18.35 -0.08 4.41
C ASP A 173 -18.96 0.20 3.02
N ARG A 174 -18.87 1.45 2.55
CA ARG A 174 -19.31 1.87 1.21
C ARG A 174 -18.54 1.22 0.06
N CYS A 175 -17.33 0.74 0.32
CA CYS A 175 -16.44 0.11 -0.65
C CYS A 175 -16.39 -1.43 -0.51
N ARG A 176 -17.18 -2.01 0.41
CA ARG A 176 -17.09 -3.44 0.75
C ARG A 176 -17.33 -4.38 -0.45
N ASP A 177 -18.15 -3.95 -1.40
CA ASP A 177 -18.51 -4.71 -2.61
C ASP A 177 -17.58 -4.43 -3.81
N ALA A 178 -16.52 -3.61 -3.63
CA ALA A 178 -15.59 -3.30 -4.70
C ALA A 178 -14.76 -4.53 -5.10
N ASP A 179 -14.58 -4.75 -6.41
CA ASP A 179 -13.66 -5.76 -6.93
C ASP A 179 -12.21 -5.29 -6.76
N LEU A 180 -11.60 -5.74 -5.67
CA LEU A 180 -10.24 -5.36 -5.31
C LEU A 180 -9.16 -5.82 -6.27
N ASP A 181 -9.34 -6.93 -6.98
CA ASP A 181 -8.35 -7.34 -7.96
C ASP A 181 -8.33 -6.37 -9.15
N THR A 182 -9.51 -5.86 -9.52
CA THR A 182 -9.65 -4.84 -10.56
C THR A 182 -9.16 -3.45 -10.10
N VAL A 183 -9.49 -3.02 -8.88
CA VAL A 183 -9.15 -1.66 -8.41
C VAL A 183 -7.74 -1.53 -7.81
N ARG A 184 -7.10 -2.63 -7.39
CA ARG A 184 -5.76 -2.58 -6.77
C ARG A 184 -4.72 -1.84 -7.61
N PRO A 185 -4.59 -2.07 -8.94
CA PRO A 185 -3.66 -1.29 -9.77
C PRO A 185 -4.00 0.20 -9.80
N LEU A 186 -5.28 0.57 -9.79
CA LEU A 186 -5.74 1.97 -9.77
C LEU A 186 -5.37 2.64 -8.45
N ILE A 187 -5.58 1.94 -7.32
CA ILE A 187 -5.21 2.41 -5.98
C ILE A 187 -3.70 2.60 -5.88
N GLN A 188 -2.89 1.64 -6.35
CA GLN A 188 -1.43 1.76 -6.35
C GLN A 188 -0.93 2.92 -7.21
N SER A 189 -1.54 3.12 -8.39
CA SER A 189 -1.22 4.26 -9.24
C SER A 189 -1.61 5.58 -8.56
N ALA A 190 -2.81 5.66 -7.98
CA ALA A 190 -3.26 6.88 -7.33
C ALA A 190 -2.44 7.22 -6.08
N PHE A 191 -2.18 6.23 -5.22
CA PHE A 191 -1.34 6.42 -4.03
C PHE A 191 0.02 7.01 -4.41
N ARG A 192 0.67 6.45 -5.42
CA ARG A 192 1.97 6.92 -5.94
C ARG A 192 1.93 8.37 -6.41
N GLU A 193 0.94 8.73 -7.23
CA GLU A 193 0.84 10.09 -7.74
C GLU A 193 0.49 11.10 -6.64
N ILE A 194 -0.33 10.71 -5.66
CA ILE A 194 -0.64 11.54 -4.49
C ILE A 194 0.61 11.72 -3.61
N TRP A 195 1.33 10.62 -3.34
CA TRP A 195 2.53 10.61 -2.52
C TRP A 195 3.63 11.50 -3.10
N ASN A 196 3.80 11.47 -4.43
CA ASN A 196 4.76 12.31 -5.14
C ASN A 196 4.27 13.76 -5.37
N GLY A 197 3.03 14.09 -4.97
CA GLY A 197 2.45 15.42 -5.12
C GLY A 197 1.97 15.76 -6.54
N PHE A 198 1.84 14.78 -7.43
CA PHE A 198 1.30 14.94 -8.78
C PHE A 198 -0.23 14.86 -8.83
N ALA A 199 -0.84 14.25 -7.81
CA ALA A 199 -2.28 14.21 -7.60
C ALA A 199 -2.67 14.78 -6.23
N GLU A 200 -3.90 15.27 -6.12
CA GLU A 200 -4.41 15.88 -4.90
C GLU A 200 -4.95 14.83 -3.93
N ASN A 201 -4.87 15.11 -2.62
CA ASN A 201 -5.37 14.23 -1.56
C ASN A 201 -6.67 14.79 -0.94
N ASP A 202 -7.83 14.38 -1.44
CA ASP A 202 -9.14 14.83 -0.95
C ASP A 202 -10.24 13.76 -1.12
N ASP A 203 -11.46 14.08 -0.66
CA ASP A 203 -12.63 13.21 -0.67
C ASP A 203 -13.02 12.67 -2.06
N PHE A 204 -12.52 13.23 -3.16
CA PHE A 204 -12.80 12.70 -4.50
C PHE A 204 -12.04 11.40 -4.79
N ASN A 205 -10.94 11.14 -4.07
CA ASN A 205 -10.11 9.95 -4.31
C ASN A 205 -10.85 8.64 -4.02
N GLN A 206 -11.91 8.67 -3.21
CA GLN A 206 -12.74 7.48 -2.95
C GLN A 206 -13.44 6.96 -4.21
N LEU A 207 -13.61 7.83 -5.23
CA LEU A 207 -14.18 7.45 -6.51
C LEU A 207 -13.31 6.45 -7.27
N ILE A 208 -12.02 6.35 -6.99
CA ILE A 208 -11.14 5.33 -7.57
C ILE A 208 -11.66 3.94 -7.17
N MET A 209 -11.94 3.76 -5.88
CA MET A 209 -12.43 2.50 -5.34
C MET A 209 -13.90 2.25 -5.68
N LEU A 210 -14.75 3.28 -5.59
CA LEU A 210 -16.20 3.15 -5.79
C LEU A 210 -16.62 3.06 -7.27
N CYS A 211 -15.92 3.75 -8.15
CA CYS A 211 -16.29 3.90 -9.56
C CYS A 211 -15.29 3.21 -10.52
N GLY A 212 -14.18 2.66 -9.99
CA GLY A 212 -13.13 2.08 -10.82
C GLY A 212 -12.42 3.12 -11.70
N LEU A 213 -12.36 4.37 -11.24
CA LEU A 213 -11.72 5.48 -11.98
C LEU A 213 -10.22 5.55 -11.71
N ASP A 214 -9.45 5.97 -12.71
CA ASP A 214 -8.05 6.34 -12.49
C ASP A 214 -7.90 7.74 -11.86
N TRP A 215 -6.69 8.06 -11.40
CA TRP A 215 -6.41 9.33 -10.71
C TRP A 215 -6.60 10.57 -11.62
N ARG A 216 -6.43 10.44 -12.93
CA ARG A 216 -6.62 11.51 -13.93
C ARG A 216 -8.10 11.74 -14.18
N GLU A 217 -8.88 10.67 -14.22
CA GLU A 217 -10.34 10.73 -14.30
C GLU A 217 -10.95 11.40 -13.06
N VAL A 218 -10.42 11.07 -11.88
CA VAL A 218 -10.78 11.78 -10.65
C VAL A 218 -10.35 13.26 -10.71
N ALA A 219 -9.17 13.56 -11.25
CA ALA A 219 -8.73 14.94 -11.45
C ALA A 219 -9.64 15.72 -12.41
N LEU A 220 -10.18 15.07 -13.46
CA LEU A 220 -11.18 15.64 -14.36
C LEU A 220 -12.46 16.00 -13.60
N ILE A 221 -12.99 15.08 -12.80
CA ILE A 221 -14.17 15.31 -11.95
C ILE A 221 -13.94 16.46 -10.97
N ARG A 222 -12.77 16.49 -10.32
CA ARG A 222 -12.36 17.56 -9.41
C ARG A 222 -12.29 18.92 -10.11
N ALA A 223 -11.76 18.96 -11.33
CA ALA A 223 -11.71 20.18 -12.15
C ALA A 223 -13.12 20.69 -12.48
N TYR A 224 -14.04 19.80 -12.84
CA TYR A 224 -15.46 20.12 -13.05
C TYR A 224 -16.11 20.65 -11.77
N ALA A 225 -15.90 19.98 -10.64
CA ALA A 225 -16.42 20.42 -9.34
C ALA A 225 -15.95 21.84 -8.99
N ARG A 226 -14.68 22.16 -9.24
CA ARG A 226 -14.12 23.51 -9.01
C ARG A 226 -14.71 24.55 -9.96
N TYR A 227 -14.87 24.22 -11.23
CA TYR A 227 -15.53 25.11 -12.19
C TYR A 227 -16.98 25.39 -11.79
N ILE A 228 -17.73 24.37 -11.38
CA ILE A 228 -19.11 24.49 -10.88
C ILE A 228 -19.17 25.42 -9.66
N LYS A 229 -18.17 25.38 -8.76
CA LYS A 229 -18.07 26.31 -7.63
C LYS A 229 -17.81 27.75 -8.09
N GLN A 230 -16.99 27.97 -9.12
CA GLN A 230 -16.68 29.32 -9.65
C GLN A 230 -17.91 30.04 -10.21
N ILE A 231 -18.83 29.30 -10.84
CA ILE A 231 -20.11 29.84 -11.33
C ILE A 231 -21.18 29.97 -10.23
N ARG A 232 -20.75 29.96 -8.96
CA ARG A 232 -21.56 30.17 -7.74
C ARG A 232 -22.65 29.12 -7.51
N PHE A 233 -22.35 27.86 -7.84
CA PHE A 233 -23.17 26.74 -7.39
C PHE A 233 -22.95 26.51 -5.90
N GLY A 234 -24.02 26.48 -5.11
CA GLY A 234 -23.98 26.65 -3.65
C GLY A 234 -23.44 25.47 -2.82
N PHE A 235 -23.00 24.38 -3.46
CA PHE A 235 -22.54 23.19 -2.75
C PHE A 235 -21.02 23.19 -2.51
N SER A 236 -20.60 22.67 -1.36
CA SER A 236 -19.18 22.53 -1.02
C SER A 236 -18.52 21.40 -1.83
N GLN A 237 -17.19 21.44 -1.96
CA GLN A 237 -16.45 20.37 -2.65
C GLN A 237 -16.63 19.00 -1.96
N PRO A 238 -16.53 18.88 -0.61
CA PRO A 238 -16.82 17.63 0.08
C PRO A 238 -18.23 17.10 -0.18
N PHE A 239 -19.23 17.98 -0.22
CA PHE A 239 -20.61 17.55 -0.48
C PHE A 239 -20.82 17.07 -1.92
N ILE A 240 -20.13 17.68 -2.88
CA ILE A 240 -20.12 17.21 -4.28
C ILE A 240 -19.44 15.84 -4.36
N ALA A 241 -18.27 15.66 -3.73
CA ALA A 241 -17.57 14.37 -3.71
C ALA A 241 -18.43 13.27 -3.10
N GLU A 242 -19.07 13.53 -1.95
CA GLU A 242 -19.98 12.60 -1.28
C GLU A 242 -21.21 12.28 -2.15
N THR A 243 -21.73 13.25 -2.89
CA THR A 243 -22.85 13.01 -3.82
C THR A 243 -22.43 12.09 -4.97
N LEU A 244 -21.26 12.31 -5.57
CA LEU A 244 -20.74 11.44 -6.63
C LEU A 244 -20.46 10.02 -6.11
N ALA A 245 -19.96 9.91 -4.87
CA ALA A 245 -19.70 8.65 -4.19
C ALA A 245 -20.98 7.87 -3.87
N ARG A 246 -22.10 8.55 -3.58
CA ARG A 246 -23.41 7.91 -3.38
C ARG A 246 -24.05 7.40 -4.68
N HIS A 247 -23.58 7.85 -5.84
CA HIS A 247 -24.10 7.48 -7.16
C HIS A 247 -22.98 6.97 -8.09
N PRO A 248 -22.27 5.88 -7.74
CA PRO A 248 -21.07 5.44 -8.46
C PRO A 248 -21.35 5.05 -9.91
N ASP A 249 -22.50 4.44 -10.19
CA ASP A 249 -22.93 4.10 -11.56
C ASP A 249 -23.09 5.35 -12.44
N ILE A 250 -23.70 6.41 -11.90
CA ILE A 250 -23.90 7.68 -12.62
C ILE A 250 -22.54 8.35 -12.82
N THR A 251 -21.72 8.42 -11.78
CA THR A 251 -20.37 9.03 -11.82
C THR A 251 -19.48 8.36 -12.87
N SER A 252 -19.43 7.03 -12.89
CA SER A 252 -18.67 6.25 -13.88
C SER A 252 -19.17 6.52 -15.31
N ARG A 253 -20.49 6.58 -15.51
CA ARG A 253 -21.09 6.89 -16.82
C ARG A 253 -20.82 8.32 -17.27
N LEU A 254 -20.79 9.30 -16.35
CA LEU A 254 -20.44 10.70 -16.66
C LEU A 254 -19.02 10.80 -17.22
N VAL A 255 -18.05 10.12 -16.59
CA VAL A 255 -16.67 10.04 -17.08
C VAL A 255 -16.61 9.33 -18.44
N ALA A 256 -17.26 8.17 -18.56
CA ALA A 256 -17.32 7.44 -19.83
C ALA A 256 -17.96 8.27 -20.95
N PHE A 257 -18.98 9.07 -20.62
CA PHE A 257 -19.65 9.99 -21.55
C PHE A 257 -18.69 11.10 -21.99
N PHE A 258 -17.94 11.70 -21.07
CA PHE A 258 -16.89 12.67 -21.39
C PHE A 258 -15.89 12.10 -22.40
N PHE A 259 -15.27 10.95 -22.13
CA PHE A 259 -14.30 10.37 -23.05
C PHE A 259 -14.93 9.98 -24.39
N SER A 260 -16.17 9.47 -24.38
CA SER A 260 -16.93 9.25 -25.62
C SER A 260 -17.21 10.53 -26.41
N ARG A 261 -17.07 11.72 -25.82
CA ARG A 261 -17.24 13.01 -26.49
C ARG A 261 -15.95 13.77 -26.75
N PHE A 262 -14.81 13.34 -26.25
CA PHE A 262 -13.59 14.14 -26.36
C PHE A 262 -12.36 13.34 -26.77
N GLU A 263 -12.37 12.01 -26.66
CA GLU A 263 -11.27 11.21 -27.18
C GLU A 263 -11.25 11.24 -28.71
N PRO A 264 -10.09 11.58 -29.33
CA PRO A 264 -9.97 11.67 -30.78
C PRO A 264 -9.93 10.30 -31.47
N ASN A 265 -9.54 9.24 -30.77
CA ASN A 265 -9.20 7.93 -31.37
C ASN A 265 -10.31 6.86 -31.24
N ILE A 266 -11.48 7.18 -30.68
CA ILE A 266 -12.58 6.22 -30.52
C ILE A 266 -13.39 6.07 -31.82
N LYS A 267 -13.45 4.85 -32.37
CA LYS A 267 -14.40 4.48 -33.44
C LYS A 267 -15.82 4.33 -32.88
N GLY A 268 -16.84 4.70 -33.66
CA GLY A 268 -18.25 4.58 -33.22
C GLY A 268 -18.65 5.58 -32.12
N ARG A 269 -17.83 6.64 -31.96
CA ARG A 269 -17.95 7.67 -30.93
C ARG A 269 -19.37 8.22 -30.75
N LYS A 270 -20.02 8.60 -31.86
CA LYS A 270 -21.36 9.19 -31.85
C LYS A 270 -22.40 8.25 -31.26
N GLY A 271 -22.42 6.98 -31.68
CA GLY A 271 -23.37 5.99 -31.16
C GLY A 271 -23.14 5.66 -29.69
N LYS A 272 -21.87 5.56 -29.25
CA LYS A 272 -21.55 5.35 -27.82
C LYS A 272 -22.01 6.54 -26.96
N ALA A 273 -21.78 7.77 -27.44
CA ALA A 273 -22.20 8.98 -26.74
C ALA A 273 -23.74 9.10 -26.67
N GLU A 274 -24.46 8.84 -27.76
CA GLU A 274 -25.94 8.85 -27.78
C GLU A 274 -26.53 7.81 -26.83
N ARG A 275 -25.95 6.61 -26.77
CA ARG A 275 -26.38 5.58 -25.82
C ARG A 275 -26.14 6.01 -24.37
N LEU A 276 -24.95 6.51 -24.06
CA LEU A 276 -24.61 6.97 -22.70
C LEU A 276 -25.45 8.20 -22.30
N ASP A 277 -25.80 9.09 -23.22
CA ASP A 277 -26.70 10.23 -22.98
C ASP A 277 -28.09 9.74 -22.55
N ALA A 278 -28.67 8.78 -23.27
CA ALA A 278 -29.95 8.17 -22.91
C ALA A 278 -29.90 7.46 -21.56
N GLU A 279 -28.91 6.60 -21.35
CA GLU A 279 -28.73 5.87 -20.08
C GLU A 279 -28.53 6.81 -18.88
N LEU A 280 -27.80 7.91 -19.06
CA LEU A 280 -27.62 8.93 -18.02
C LEU A 280 -28.90 9.68 -17.70
N ARG A 281 -29.71 10.04 -18.71
CA ARG A 281 -31.01 10.70 -18.49
C ARG A 281 -31.93 9.80 -17.66
N ASP A 282 -32.03 8.53 -18.04
CA ASP A 282 -32.86 7.55 -17.33
C ASP A 282 -32.37 7.38 -15.88
N ALA A 283 -31.05 7.28 -15.67
CA ALA A 283 -30.49 7.16 -14.32
C ALA A 283 -30.71 8.42 -13.47
N LEU A 284 -30.62 9.61 -14.06
CA LEU A 284 -30.87 10.88 -13.37
C LEU A 284 -32.35 11.04 -12.97
N GLU A 285 -33.30 10.49 -13.73
CA GLU A 285 -34.72 10.49 -13.34
C GLU A 285 -35.01 9.64 -12.09
N ALA A 286 -34.17 8.63 -11.81
CA ALA A 286 -34.31 7.77 -10.64
C ALA A 286 -33.70 8.36 -9.35
N VAL A 287 -33.04 9.52 -9.42
CA VAL A 287 -32.38 10.13 -8.25
C VAL A 287 -33.43 10.76 -7.32
N ALA A 288 -33.58 10.20 -6.12
CA ALA A 288 -34.61 10.63 -5.16
C ALA A 288 -34.31 11.97 -4.47
N SER A 289 -33.04 12.29 -4.23
CA SER A 289 -32.62 13.52 -3.55
C SER A 289 -32.53 14.68 -4.55
N LEU A 290 -33.26 15.77 -4.29
CA LEU A 290 -33.24 16.96 -5.13
C LEU A 290 -31.85 17.61 -5.19
N ASP A 291 -31.10 17.60 -4.09
CA ASP A 291 -29.76 18.19 -4.06
C ASP A 291 -28.78 17.32 -4.85
N ASP A 292 -28.91 16.00 -4.76
CA ASP A 292 -28.08 15.06 -5.54
C ASP A 292 -28.36 15.23 -7.04
N ASP A 293 -29.64 15.25 -7.43
CA ASP A 293 -30.08 15.44 -8.80
C ASP A 293 -29.52 16.75 -9.39
N ARG A 294 -29.62 17.85 -8.64
CA ARG A 294 -29.07 19.15 -9.05
C ARG A 294 -27.56 19.10 -9.29
N ILE A 295 -26.81 18.41 -8.42
CA ILE A 295 -25.36 18.24 -8.58
C ILE A 295 -25.07 17.39 -9.82
N LEU A 296 -25.65 16.20 -9.92
CA LEU A 296 -25.37 15.25 -10.99
C LEU A 296 -25.75 15.82 -12.37
N ARG A 297 -26.90 16.50 -12.48
CA ARG A 297 -27.29 17.20 -13.72
C ARG A 297 -26.31 18.31 -14.10
N ARG A 298 -25.61 18.93 -13.14
CA ARG A 298 -24.61 19.95 -13.44
C ARG A 298 -23.34 19.35 -14.06
N PHE A 299 -23.00 18.11 -13.74
CA PHE A 299 -21.89 17.40 -14.39
C PHE A 299 -22.27 16.85 -15.77
N PHE A 300 -23.57 16.61 -16.01
CA PHE A 300 -24.07 16.11 -17.28
C PHE A 300 -24.11 17.17 -18.41
N VAL A 301 -24.44 18.43 -18.06
CA VAL A 301 -24.61 19.55 -19.01
C VAL A 301 -23.30 20.24 -19.34
#